data_AF-A0A956W0E1-F1
#
_entry.id   AF-A0A956W0E1-F1
#
_cell.length_a   1.000
_cell.length_b   1.000
_cell.length_c   1.000
_cell.angle_alpha   90.00
_cell.angle_beta   90.00
_cell.angle_gamma   90.00
#
_symmetry.space_group_name_H-M   'P 1'
#
loop_
_entity.id
_entity.type
_entity.pdbx_description
1 polymer ?
#
loop_
_entity_poly.entity_id
_entity_poly.type
_entity_poly.pdbx_seq_one_letter_code
_entity_poly.pdbx_strand_id
1 'polypeptide(L)'
;RPGVGKTTMLREVARVLADDANKRVVIVDTSNEIGGDGDIPHPAIGGARRMQVGRPDLQHAVMIEAVENHMPEVIVIDEIGTELEASAARTIAERGVQL
;
A
#
# COMPACT_ATOMS: atom_id res chain seq x y z
N ARG A 1 -18.45 -7.46 -7.90
CA ARG A 1 -19.49 -7.07 -6.92
C ARG A 1 -18.78 -6.36 -5.77
N PRO A 2 -19.05 -5.07 -5.53
CA PRO A 2 -18.55 -4.38 -4.34
C PRO A 2 -18.96 -5.12 -3.05
N GLY A 3 -18.10 -5.12 -2.02
CA GLY A 3 -18.45 -5.67 -0.70
C GLY A 3 -18.13 -7.14 -0.44
N VAL A 4 -17.28 -7.80 -1.24
CA VAL A 4 -16.87 -9.21 -1.04
C VAL A 4 -15.71 -9.39 -0.05
N GLY A 5 -15.26 -8.32 0.62
CA GLY A 5 -14.21 -8.40 1.64
C GLY A 5 -12.77 -8.18 1.13
N LYS A 6 -12.58 -7.67 -0.11
CA LYS A 6 -11.25 -7.31 -0.64
C LYS A 6 -10.46 -6.45 0.34
N THR A 7 -11.03 -5.32 0.74
CA THR A 7 -10.42 -4.36 1.66
C THR A 7 -10.13 -4.99 3.03
N THR A 8 -11.03 -5.83 3.53
CA THR A 8 -10.84 -6.57 4.79
C THR A 8 -9.63 -7.50 4.70
N MET A 9 -9.50 -8.23 3.59
CA MET A 9 -8.37 -9.14 3.35
C MET A 9 -7.06 -8.36 3.19
N LEU A 10 -7.04 -7.24 2.46
CA LEU A 10 -5.84 -6.42 2.30
C LEU A 10 -5.34 -5.84 3.62
N ARG A 11 -6.26 -5.34 4.47
CA ARG A 11 -5.93 -4.88 5.83
C ARG A 11 -5.30 -5.99 6.65
N GLU A 12 -5.93 -7.16 6.66
CA GLU A 12 -5.45 -8.30 7.45
C GLU A 12 -4.09 -8.81 6.95
N VAL A 13 -3.90 -8.90 5.64
CA VAL A 13 -2.60 -9.28 5.06
C VAL A 13 -1.52 -8.26 5.43
N ALA A 14 -1.80 -6.96 5.32
CA ALA A 14 -0.85 -5.93 5.72
C ALA A 14 -0.49 -6.02 7.21
N ARG A 15 -1.49 -6.22 8.08
CA ARG A 15 -1.32 -6.40 9.52
C ARG A 15 -0.45 -7.62 9.85
N VAL A 16 -0.80 -8.79 9.29
CA VAL A 16 -0.04 -10.03 9.52
C VAL A 16 1.41 -9.89 9.06
N LEU A 17 1.64 -9.28 7.89
CA LEU A 17 2.99 -9.08 7.38
C LEU A 17 3.79 -8.10 8.23
N ALA A 18 3.15 -7.03 8.73
CA ALA A 18 3.80 -6.02 9.55
C ALA A 18 4.08 -6.52 10.97
N ASP A 19 3.07 -7.06 11.66
CA ASP A 19 3.13 -7.38 13.08
C ASP A 19 3.67 -8.80 13.33
N ASP A 20 3.16 -9.78 12.58
CA ASP A 20 3.44 -11.19 12.85
C ASP A 20 4.71 -11.65 12.12
N ALA A 21 4.92 -11.20 10.89
CA ALA A 21 6.12 -11.47 10.11
C ALA A 21 7.22 -10.39 10.27
N ASN A 22 6.94 -9.33 11.03
CA ASN A 22 7.86 -8.23 11.34
C ASN A 22 8.52 -7.58 10.09
N LYS A 23 7.77 -7.51 8.99
CA LYS A 23 8.22 -6.88 7.74
C LYS A 23 7.94 -5.38 7.74
N ARG A 24 8.78 -4.62 7.05
CA ARG A 24 8.47 -3.22 6.72
C ARG A 24 7.40 -3.17 5.63
N VAL A 25 6.15 -2.97 6.03
CA VAL A 25 5.01 -2.86 5.11
C VAL A 25 4.62 -1.39 4.91
N VAL A 26 4.46 -0.97 3.66
CA VAL A 26 3.88 0.32 3.30
C VAL A 26 2.61 0.10 2.49
N ILE A 27 1.55 0.81 2.82
CA ILE A 27 0.27 0.81 2.10
C ILE A 27 0.17 2.13 1.35
N VAL A 28 0.03 2.07 0.03
CA VAL A 28 -0.28 3.23 -0.81
C VAL A 28 -1.78 3.27 -1.00
N ASP A 29 -2.43 4.25 -0.37
CA ASP A 29 -3.88 4.28 -0.18
C ASP A 29 -4.50 5.50 -0.88
N THR A 30 -5.07 5.25 -2.07
CA THR A 30 -5.66 6.31 -2.91
C THR A 30 -7.11 6.60 -2.55
N SER A 31 -7.88 5.58 -2.19
CA SER A 31 -9.31 5.69 -1.87
C SER A 31 -9.57 5.83 -0.37
N ASN A 32 -8.52 5.83 0.46
CA ASN A 32 -8.60 5.72 1.93
C ASN A 32 -9.32 4.45 2.41
N GLU A 33 -9.55 3.47 1.54
CA GLU A 33 -10.31 2.28 1.90
C GLU A 33 -9.51 1.39 2.85
N ILE A 34 -8.18 1.35 2.77
CA ILE A 34 -7.37 0.41 3.57
C ILE A 34 -7.05 1.04 4.93
N GLY A 35 -6.52 2.25 4.94
CA GLY A 35 -6.04 2.94 6.12
C GLY A 35 -7.03 3.91 6.77
N GLY A 36 -8.19 4.17 6.14
CA GLY A 36 -9.24 5.04 6.66
C GLY A 36 -8.99 6.53 6.40
N ASP A 37 -10.03 7.36 6.62
CA ASP A 37 -10.03 8.79 6.28
C ASP A 37 -9.35 9.72 7.32
N GLY A 38 -8.96 9.19 8.48
CA GLY A 38 -8.33 9.98 9.54
C GLY A 38 -6.85 10.25 9.29
N ASP A 39 -6.27 11.23 10.01
CA ASP A 39 -4.83 11.50 9.98
C ASP A 39 -4.03 10.31 10.53
N ILE A 40 -4.60 9.62 11.53
CA ILE A 40 -4.04 8.41 12.12
C ILE A 40 -4.58 7.20 11.35
N PRO A 41 -3.71 6.31 10.82
CA PRO A 41 -4.15 5.11 10.14
C PRO A 41 -5.02 4.22 11.02
N HIS A 42 -6.01 3.58 10.42
CA HIS A 42 -6.92 2.66 11.11
C HIS A 42 -6.12 1.52 11.78
N PRO A 43 -6.39 1.16 13.05
CA PRO A 43 -5.62 0.13 13.77
C PRO A 43 -5.66 -1.27 13.14
N ALA A 44 -6.47 -1.48 12.11
CA ALA A 44 -6.64 -2.79 11.46
C ALA A 44 -5.50 -3.11 10.48
N ILE A 45 -4.63 -2.15 10.18
CA ILE A 45 -3.42 -2.38 9.38
C ILE A 45 -2.19 -2.71 10.24
N GLY A 46 -2.35 -2.75 11.58
CA GLY A 46 -1.25 -3.02 12.50
C GLY A 46 -0.13 -1.98 12.42
N GLY A 47 1.11 -2.45 12.44
CA GLY A 47 2.32 -1.67 12.28
C GLY A 47 2.64 -1.22 10.84
N ALA A 48 1.78 -1.54 9.86
CA ALA A 48 1.97 -1.08 8.49
C ALA A 48 1.89 0.45 8.40
N ARG A 49 2.79 1.05 7.61
CA ARG A 49 2.78 2.49 7.37
C ARG A 49 1.81 2.82 6.25
N ARG A 50 0.99 3.86 6.43
CA ARG A 50 0.12 4.38 5.37
C ARG A 50 0.76 5.58 4.69
N MET A 51 0.76 5.58 3.35
CA MET A 51 0.97 6.75 2.52
C MET A 51 -0.33 7.06 1.78
N GLN A 52 -0.95 8.18 2.11
CA GLN A 52 -2.18 8.63 1.46
C GLN A 52 -1.85 9.31 0.13
N VAL A 53 -2.58 8.97 -0.93
CA VAL A 53 -2.40 9.60 -2.24
C VAL A 53 -3.38 10.77 -2.36
N GLY A 54 -2.87 11.99 -2.47
CA GLY A 54 -3.71 13.19 -2.54
C GLY A 54 -4.59 13.29 -3.79
N ARG A 55 -4.16 12.69 -4.91
CA ARG A 55 -4.93 12.57 -6.15
C ARG A 55 -4.60 11.26 -6.88
N PRO A 56 -5.57 10.57 -7.50
CA PRO A 56 -5.32 9.28 -8.15
C PRO A 56 -4.21 9.30 -9.21
N ASP A 57 -4.09 10.37 -9.99
CA ASP A 57 -3.06 10.50 -11.01
C ASP A 57 -1.62 10.58 -10.45
N LEU A 58 -1.47 10.84 -9.15
CA LEU A 58 -0.17 10.86 -8.45
C LEU A 58 0.21 9.52 -7.84
N GLN A 59 -0.64 8.48 -7.94
CA GLN A 59 -0.39 7.20 -7.27
C GLN A 59 0.97 6.60 -7.66
N HIS A 60 1.32 6.60 -8.94
CA HIS A 60 2.62 6.12 -9.41
C HIS A 60 3.80 6.86 -8.77
N ALA A 61 3.70 8.18 -8.56
CA ALA A 61 4.75 8.96 -7.91
C ALA A 61 4.87 8.60 -6.43
N VAL A 62 3.74 8.44 -5.73
CA VAL A 62 3.72 8.01 -4.32
C VAL A 62 4.25 6.57 -4.17
N MET A 63 3.99 5.69 -5.12
CA MET A 63 4.55 4.33 -5.14
C MET A 63 6.08 4.35 -5.17
N ILE A 64 6.69 5.24 -5.98
CA ILE A 64 8.15 5.39 -6.03
C ILE A 64 8.68 6.01 -4.74
N GLU A 65 8.04 7.08 -4.26
CA GLU A 65 8.41 7.74 -3.00
C GLU A 65 8.39 6.77 -1.81
N ALA A 66 7.41 5.85 -1.77
CA ALA A 66 7.30 4.82 -0.75
C ALA A 66 8.58 3.98 -0.65
N VAL A 67 9.15 3.58 -1.80
CA VAL A 67 10.39 2.82 -1.80
C VAL A 67 11.59 3.67 -1.41
N GLU A 68 11.66 4.88 -1.95
CA GLU A 68 12.81 5.77 -1.74
C GLU A 68 12.94 6.21 -0.28
N ASN A 69 11.83 6.51 0.39
CA ASN A 69 11.83 7.09 1.73
C ASN A 69 11.67 6.06 2.86
N HIS A 70 11.14 4.87 2.56
CA HIS A 70 10.82 3.89 3.59
C HIS A 70 11.47 2.52 3.43
N MET A 71 12.14 2.25 2.29
CA MET A 71 12.80 0.97 2.00
C MET A 71 11.97 -0.26 2.44
N PRO A 72 10.71 -0.37 1.99
CA PRO A 72 9.81 -1.42 2.43
C PRO A 72 10.24 -2.78 1.91
N GLU A 73 9.83 -3.83 2.61
CA GLU A 73 9.92 -5.21 2.14
C GLU A 73 8.66 -5.61 1.37
N VAL A 74 7.53 -4.99 1.71
CA VAL A 74 6.23 -5.20 1.06
C VAL A 74 5.54 -3.87 0.85
N ILE A 75 4.99 -3.66 -0.35
CA ILE A 75 4.06 -2.58 -0.65
C ILE A 75 2.69 -3.17 -0.94
N VAL A 76 1.64 -2.62 -0.32
CA VAL A 76 0.25 -2.97 -0.59
C VAL A 76 -0.41 -1.82 -1.32
N ILE A 77 -1.03 -2.11 -2.47
CA ILE A 77 -1.77 -1.16 -3.30
C ILE A 77 -3.13 -1.77 -3.61
N ASP A 78 -4.21 -0.99 -3.51
CA ASP A 78 -5.55 -1.52 -3.73
C ASP A 78 -5.81 -1.86 -5.21
N GLU A 79 -5.43 -0.97 -6.12
CA GLU A 79 -5.64 -1.15 -7.56
C GLU A 79 -4.51 -0.53 -8.39
N ILE A 80 -4.16 -1.20 -9.49
CA ILE A 80 -3.29 -0.68 -10.56
C ILE A 80 -4.17 -0.55 -11.80
N GLY A 81 -4.43 0.68 -12.22
CA GLY A 81 -5.30 1.02 -13.34
C GLY A 81 -4.61 1.73 -14.50
N THR A 82 -3.38 2.24 -14.31
CA THR A 82 -2.66 2.97 -15.35
C THR A 82 -1.33 2.32 -15.74
N GLU A 83 -0.85 2.61 -16.96
CA GLU A 83 0.46 2.14 -17.43
C GLU A 83 1.61 2.68 -16.56
N LEU A 84 1.48 3.90 -16.03
CA LEU A 84 2.45 4.50 -15.14
C LEU A 84 2.55 3.74 -13.81
N GLU A 85 1.42 3.36 -13.21
CA GLU A 85 1.39 2.53 -11.99
C GLU A 85 1.97 1.14 -12.25
N ALA A 86 1.64 0.51 -13.38
CA ALA A 86 2.20 -0.79 -13.74
C ALA A 86 3.72 -0.73 -13.96
N SER A 87 4.22 0.34 -14.57
CA SER A 87 5.65 0.61 -14.73
C SER A 87 6.33 0.82 -13.38
N ALA A 88 5.74 1.64 -12.50
CA ALA A 88 6.24 1.85 -11.14
C ALA A 88 6.28 0.53 -10.35
N ALA A 89 5.22 -0.28 -10.39
CA ALA A 89 5.18 -1.58 -9.74
C ALA A 89 6.31 -2.50 -10.23
N ARG A 90 6.61 -2.49 -11.54
CA ARG A 90 7.74 -3.24 -12.09
C ARG A 90 9.08 -2.77 -11.53
N THR A 91 9.32 -1.46 -11.52
CA THR A 91 10.55 -0.88 -10.95
C THR A 91 10.70 -1.22 -9.47
N ILE A 92 9.60 -1.24 -8.72
CA ILE A 92 9.58 -1.62 -7.30
C ILE A 92 9.95 -3.10 -7.13
N ALA A 93 9.35 -3.99 -7.94
CA ALA A 93 9.66 -5.42 -7.92
C ALA A 93 11.12 -5.70 -8.28
N GLU A 94 11.68 -4.99 -9.27
CA GLU A 94 13.09 -5.10 -9.66
C GLU A 94 14.06 -4.71 -8.53
N ARG A 95 13.61 -3.91 -7.56
CA ARG A 95 14.36 -3.57 -6.34
C ARG A 95 14.21 -4.62 -5.23
N GLY A 96 13.52 -5.74 -5.48
CA GLY A 96 13.32 -6.84 -4.55
C GLY A 96 12.20 -6.61 -3.53
N VAL A 97 11.34 -5.61 -3.76
CA VAL A 97 10.17 -5.34 -2.91
C VAL A 97 9.00 -6.20 -3.39
N GLN A 98 8.30 -6.85 -2.46
CA GLN A 98 7.09 -7.60 -2.77
C GLN A 98 5.91 -6.62 -2.98
N LEU A 99 5.10 -6.84 -4.02
CA LEU A 99 3.82 -6.15 -4.23
C LEU A 99 2.64 -7.08 -3.97
#